data_AF-A0A0E9WPK1-F1
#
_entry.id   AF-A0A0E9WPK1-F1
#
_cell.length_a   1.000
_cell.length_b   1.000
_cell.length_c   1.000
_cell.angle_alpha   90.00
_cell.angle_beta   90.00
_cell.angle_gamma   90.00
#
_symmetry.space_group_name_H-M   'P 1'
#
loop_
_entity.id
_entity.type
_entity.pdbx_description
1 polymer ?
#
loop_
_entity_poly.entity_id
_entity_poly.type
_entity_poly.pdbx_seq_one_letter_code
_entity_poly.pdbx_strand_id
1 'polypeptide(L)'
;MYLDTESDGEGDLLPSFANYNPEGDSSEEDSDECSCANGRCVRSYLGTMCECNPGFRMDHSRTHCTDINECAEPGLRLNSCINARCVNTLGSFRCFCKRDFIPSRIPNMCIPRRAQ
;
A
#
# COMPACT_ATOMS: atom_id res chain seq x y z
N MET A 1 -45.52 0.51 -53.78
CA MET A 1 -46.71 0.21 -52.98
C MET A 1 -46.30 -0.85 -51.98
N TYR A 2 -46.63 -0.61 -50.72
CA TYR A 2 -46.24 -1.32 -49.50
C TYR A 2 -46.45 -2.84 -49.57
N LEU A 3 -45.69 -3.61 -48.78
CA LEU A 3 -46.20 -4.33 -47.60
C LEU A 3 -45.06 -4.69 -46.63
N ASP A 4 -45.33 -4.44 -45.35
CA ASP A 4 -44.52 -4.55 -44.15
C ASP A 4 -44.17 -6.00 -43.72
N THR A 5 -43.15 -6.17 -42.88
CA THR A 5 -43.15 -7.13 -41.74
C THR A 5 -41.96 -6.85 -40.80
N GLU A 6 -42.19 -7.12 -39.52
CA GLU A 6 -41.57 -6.54 -38.32
C GLU A 6 -40.17 -7.09 -37.95
N SER A 7 -39.50 -6.32 -37.06
CA SER A 7 -38.60 -6.70 -35.95
C SER A 7 -37.99 -8.13 -35.96
N ASP A 8 -36.70 -8.34 -35.74
CA ASP A 8 -35.92 -7.99 -34.55
C ASP A 8 -34.42 -8.04 -34.88
N GLY A 9 -33.64 -7.16 -34.26
CA GLY A 9 -32.21 -7.02 -34.50
C GLY A 9 -31.36 -8.12 -33.86
N GLU A 10 -30.42 -8.65 -34.64
CA GLU A 10 -29.23 -9.34 -34.13
C GLU A 10 -28.00 -8.73 -34.77
N GLY A 11 -27.31 -7.93 -33.98
CA GLY A 11 -26.00 -7.39 -34.28
C GLY A 11 -25.49 -6.68 -33.06
N ASP A 12 -24.60 -7.32 -32.30
CA ASP A 12 -23.32 -6.72 -31.89
C ASP A 12 -22.52 -7.70 -31.02
N LEU A 13 -21.52 -8.29 -31.66
CA LEU A 13 -20.35 -8.90 -31.02
C LEU A 13 -19.47 -7.77 -30.47
N LEU A 14 -19.38 -7.58 -29.14
CA LEU A 14 -18.22 -7.07 -28.36
C LEU A 14 -18.62 -7.01 -26.86
N PRO A 15 -17.84 -7.57 -25.90
CA PRO A 15 -18.20 -7.46 -24.48
C PRO A 15 -17.78 -6.09 -23.95
N SER A 16 -18.75 -5.18 -23.85
CA SER A 16 -18.59 -3.87 -23.22
C SER A 16 -18.48 -3.97 -21.70
N PHE A 17 -17.53 -3.21 -21.16
CA PHE A 17 -17.41 -2.81 -19.77
C PHE A 17 -18.69 -2.12 -19.28
N ALA A 18 -19.62 -2.84 -18.64
CA ALA A 18 -20.63 -2.26 -17.76
C ALA A 18 -21.42 -3.36 -17.05
N ASN A 19 -20.96 -3.77 -15.86
CA ASN A 19 -21.83 -4.41 -14.87
C ASN A 19 -21.47 -3.85 -13.49
N TYR A 20 -21.76 -2.56 -13.30
CA TYR A 20 -21.87 -1.96 -11.97
C TYR A 20 -23.31 -2.19 -11.50
N ASN A 21 -23.49 -3.17 -10.60
CA ASN A 21 -24.76 -3.38 -9.90
C ASN A 21 -24.66 -2.66 -8.54
N PRO A 22 -25.53 -1.69 -8.22
CA PRO A 22 -25.42 -0.84 -7.03
C PRO A 22 -25.96 -1.45 -5.73
N GLU A 23 -26.49 -2.68 -5.76
CA GLU A 23 -27.07 -3.35 -4.60
C GLU A 23 -26.19 -4.55 -4.24
N GLY A 24 -25.58 -4.50 -3.04
CA GLY A 24 -24.53 -5.39 -2.57
C GLY A 24 -24.90 -6.87 -2.63
N ASP A 25 -24.03 -7.64 -3.29
CA ASP A 25 -24.01 -9.09 -3.20
C ASP A 25 -23.40 -9.50 -1.86
N SER A 26 -24.26 -10.04 -1.00
CA SER A 26 -23.95 -10.63 0.29
C SER A 26 -24.02 -12.15 0.14
N SER A 27 -22.96 -12.76 -0.34
CA SER A 27 -22.66 -14.16 -0.01
C SER A 27 -21.72 -14.14 1.20
N GLU A 28 -22.33 -14.33 2.38
CA GLU A 28 -21.64 -14.51 3.66
C GLU A 28 -21.00 -15.90 3.73
N GLU A 29 -19.96 -16.16 2.93
CA GLU A 29 -18.94 -17.17 3.19
C GLU A 29 -17.61 -16.70 2.55
N ASP A 30 -17.04 -15.61 3.06
CA ASP A 30 -15.59 -15.30 3.07
C ASP A 30 -15.34 -13.96 3.79
N SER A 31 -15.98 -13.77 4.95
CA SER A 31 -15.85 -12.54 5.75
C SER A 31 -14.49 -12.38 6.45
N ASP A 32 -13.54 -13.29 6.24
CA ASP A 32 -12.27 -13.35 6.98
C ASP A 32 -11.00 -13.33 6.10
N GLU A 33 -11.08 -13.25 4.77
CA GLU A 33 -9.90 -13.51 3.93
C GLU A 33 -8.91 -12.34 3.78
N CYS A 34 -9.25 -11.10 4.18
CA CYS A 34 -8.25 -10.03 4.36
C CYS A 34 -8.43 -9.23 5.65
N SER A 35 -7.84 -9.73 6.73
CA SER A 35 -7.57 -8.95 7.93
C SER A 35 -6.30 -8.11 7.76
N CYS A 36 -6.38 -7.07 6.92
CA CYS A 36 -5.24 -6.24 6.55
C CYS A 36 -4.89 -5.19 7.64
N ALA A 37 -4.21 -5.59 8.72
CA ALA A 37 -3.73 -4.63 9.73
C ALA A 37 -2.63 -3.71 9.14
N ASN A 38 -2.71 -2.39 9.37
CA ASN A 38 -1.79 -1.38 8.78
C ASN A 38 -1.81 -1.30 7.25
N GLY A 39 -2.96 -1.58 6.63
CA GLY A 39 -3.17 -1.43 5.19
C GLY A 39 -4.65 -1.38 4.85
N ARG A 40 -4.95 -1.49 3.55
CA ARG A 40 -6.31 -1.63 3.04
C ARG A 40 -6.45 -2.87 2.18
N CYS A 41 -7.64 -3.44 2.19
CA CYS A 41 -8.02 -4.56 1.35
C CYS A 41 -8.28 -4.08 -0.08
N VAL A 42 -7.64 -4.71 -1.08
CA VAL A 42 -7.87 -4.41 -2.49
C VAL A 42 -8.09 -5.69 -3.29
N ARG A 43 -9.00 -5.65 -4.26
CA ARG A 43 -9.16 -6.76 -5.21
C ARG A 43 -8.07 -6.73 -6.27
N SER A 44 -7.51 -7.91 -6.55
CA SER A 44 -6.52 -8.14 -7.60
C SER A 44 -6.98 -9.28 -8.52
N TYR A 45 -6.29 -9.47 -9.65
CA TYR A 45 -6.57 -10.56 -10.60
C TYR A 45 -6.30 -11.97 -10.04
N LEU A 46 -5.56 -12.06 -8.93
CA LEU A 46 -5.24 -13.30 -8.22
C LEU A 46 -6.08 -13.50 -6.95
N GLY A 47 -7.11 -12.69 -6.74
CA GLY A 47 -7.88 -12.65 -5.50
C GLY A 47 -7.62 -11.38 -4.68
N THR A 48 -8.08 -11.38 -3.44
CA THR A 48 -7.99 -10.24 -2.51
C THR A 48 -6.56 -10.12 -1.94
N MET A 49 -6.01 -8.90 -1.84
CA MET A 49 -4.68 -8.66 -1.28
C MET A 49 -4.62 -7.39 -0.42
N CYS A 50 -3.59 -7.28 0.43
CA CYS A 50 -3.31 -6.07 1.20
C CYS A 50 -2.51 -5.04 0.39
N GLU A 51 -2.99 -3.81 0.34
CA GLU A 51 -2.16 -2.65 0.03
C GLU A 51 -1.70 -2.02 1.34
N CYS A 52 -0.39 -2.08 1.62
CA CYS A 52 0.16 -1.64 2.89
C CYS A 52 0.35 -0.12 2.98
N ASN A 53 0.13 0.43 4.17
CA ASN A 53 0.43 1.83 4.45
C ASN A 53 1.95 2.10 4.32
N PRO A 54 2.36 3.37 4.12
CA PRO A 54 3.78 3.72 4.13
C PRO A 54 4.49 3.26 5.40
N GLY A 55 5.72 2.72 5.26
CA GLY A 55 6.47 2.13 6.37
C GLY A 55 6.13 0.66 6.65
N PHE A 56 5.21 0.06 5.88
CA PHE A 56 4.87 -1.36 5.97
C PHE A 56 5.07 -2.05 4.63
N ARG A 57 5.33 -3.36 4.67
CA ARG A 57 5.42 -4.23 3.49
C ARG A 57 4.51 -5.44 3.63
N MET A 58 4.02 -5.93 2.51
CA MET A 58 3.32 -7.21 2.46
C MET A 58 4.26 -8.33 2.88
N ASP A 59 3.72 -9.29 3.62
CA ASP A 59 4.37 -10.58 3.83
C ASP A 59 4.21 -11.50 2.60
N HIS A 60 4.74 -12.72 2.69
CA HIS A 60 4.66 -13.70 1.60
C HIS A 60 3.23 -14.17 1.29
N SER A 61 2.32 -14.09 2.26
CA SER A 61 0.90 -14.44 2.08
C SER A 61 0.10 -13.36 1.36
N ARG A 62 0.58 -12.11 1.31
CA ARG A 62 -0.11 -10.94 0.72
C ARG A 62 -1.38 -10.54 1.47
N THR A 63 -1.60 -11.08 2.66
CA THR A 63 -2.76 -10.85 3.52
C THR A 63 -2.41 -10.10 4.81
N HIS A 64 -1.12 -9.82 5.06
CA HIS A 64 -0.69 -9.01 6.19
C HIS A 64 0.35 -7.96 5.80
N CYS A 65 0.29 -6.82 6.47
CA CYS A 65 1.29 -5.77 6.38
C CYS A 65 2.17 -5.77 7.63
N THR A 66 3.45 -6.03 7.41
CA THR A 66 4.47 -6.06 8.45
C THR A 66 5.28 -4.77 8.41
N ASP A 67 5.64 -4.29 9.59
CA ASP A 67 6.48 -3.12 9.75
C ASP A 67 7.83 -3.32 9.04
N ILE A 68 8.26 -2.31 8.29
CA ILE A 68 9.58 -2.30 7.67
C ILE A 68 10.55 -1.82 8.72
N ASN A 69 11.49 -2.66 9.14
CA ASN A 69 12.53 -2.24 10.07
C ASN A 69 13.68 -1.57 9.34
N GLU A 70 13.59 -0.25 9.14
CA GLU A 70 14.61 0.51 8.41
C GLU A 70 15.96 0.53 9.14
N CYS A 71 15.99 0.21 10.44
CA CYS A 71 17.23 0.08 11.21
C CYS A 71 17.96 -1.25 10.98
N ALA A 72 17.24 -2.30 10.56
CA ALA A 72 17.81 -3.62 10.28
C ALA A 72 18.23 -3.77 8.81
N GLU A 73 17.63 -2.98 7.92
CA GLU A 73 17.92 -3.01 6.49
C GLU A 73 19.11 -2.11 6.14
N PRO A 74 20.26 -2.65 5.71
CA PRO A 74 21.48 -1.86 5.54
C PRO A 74 21.32 -0.68 4.57
N GLY A 75 20.57 -0.87 3.48
CA GLY A 75 20.33 0.16 2.47
C GLY A 75 19.45 1.31 2.97
N LEU A 76 18.44 1.01 3.78
CA LEU A 76 17.58 2.03 4.39
C LEU A 76 18.31 2.71 5.56
N ARG A 77 18.96 1.93 6.43
CA ARG A 77 19.67 2.45 7.61
C ARG A 77 20.75 3.47 7.28
N LEU A 78 21.55 3.20 6.24
CA LEU A 78 22.69 4.05 5.87
C LEU A 78 22.24 5.39 5.28
N ASN A 79 21.12 5.38 4.55
CA ASN A 79 20.54 6.57 3.93
C ASN A 79 19.67 7.36 4.92
N SER A 80 19.09 6.67 5.90
CA SER A 80 18.12 7.24 6.83
C SER A 80 18.75 7.85 8.08
N CYS A 81 19.76 7.25 8.74
CA CYS A 81 20.28 7.77 10.02
C CYS A 81 21.79 8.07 9.97
N ILE A 82 22.20 9.12 9.25
CA ILE A 82 23.61 9.54 9.16
C ILE A 82 24.04 10.21 10.47
N ASN A 83 25.14 9.72 11.08
CA ASN A 83 25.66 10.19 12.37
C ASN A 83 24.65 10.14 13.53
N ALA A 84 23.70 9.21 13.47
CA ALA A 84 22.66 9.02 14.47
C ALA A 84 22.54 7.57 14.93
N ARG A 85 21.85 7.35 16.04
CA ARG A 85 21.32 6.06 16.48
C ARG A 85 19.92 5.89 15.90
N CYS A 86 19.69 4.79 15.19
CA CYS A 86 18.38 4.43 14.65
C CYS A 86 17.55 3.69 15.71
N VAL A 87 16.27 4.00 15.81
CA VAL A 87 15.27 3.28 16.62
C VAL A 87 14.05 3.04 15.75
N ASN A 88 13.71 1.76 15.57
CA ASN A 88 12.53 1.35 14.81
C ASN A 88 11.25 1.68 15.57
N THR A 89 10.21 2.09 14.87
CA THR A 89 8.88 2.38 15.41
C THR A 89 7.81 1.78 14.49
N LEU A 90 6.57 1.63 14.95
CA LEU A 90 5.54 1.06 14.08
C LEU A 90 5.20 2.04 12.94
N GLY A 91 5.42 1.63 11.69
CA GLY A 91 5.20 2.39 10.46
C GLY A 91 6.27 3.44 10.16
N SER A 92 7.37 3.49 10.91
CA SER A 92 8.44 4.49 10.71
C SER A 92 9.68 4.19 11.55
N PHE A 93 10.62 5.13 11.58
CA PHE A 93 11.78 5.08 12.47
C PHE A 93 12.12 6.46 12.99
N ARG A 94 12.93 6.51 14.05
CA ARG A 94 13.48 7.74 14.61
C ARG A 94 15.00 7.66 14.68
N CYS A 95 15.65 8.74 14.22
CA CYS A 95 17.08 8.92 14.40
C CYS A 95 17.36 9.86 15.58
N PHE A 96 18.23 9.43 16.48
CA PHE A 96 18.75 10.24 17.58
C PHE A 96 20.19 10.61 17.30
N CYS A 97 20.49 11.91 17.14
CA CYS A 97 21.85 12.35 16.83
C CYS A 97 22.85 11.89 17.89
N LYS A 98 24.03 11.46 17.44
CA LYS A 98 25.14 11.12 18.32
C LYS A 98 25.64 12.38 19.03
N ARG A 99 26.47 12.19 20.07
CA ARG A 99 27.13 13.30 20.78
C ARG A 99 27.84 14.22 19.77
N ASP A 100 27.73 15.52 19.99
CA ASP A 100 28.27 16.61 19.14
C ASP A 100 27.59 16.81 17.78
N PHE A 101 26.49 16.09 17.51
CA PHE A 101 25.62 16.33 16.36
C PHE A 101 24.25 16.88 16.79
N ILE A 102 23.60 17.60 15.88
CA ILE A 102 22.25 18.17 16.04
C ILE A 102 21.37 17.86 14.83
N PRO A 103 20.03 17.83 14.99
CA PRO A 103 19.11 17.63 13.88
C PRO A 103 19.26 18.73 12.83
N SER A 104 19.30 18.34 11.56
CA SER A 104 19.21 19.25 10.41
C SER A 104 17.75 19.65 10.14
N ARG A 105 17.56 20.54 9.15
CA ARG A 105 16.24 20.80 8.53
C ARG A 105 15.79 19.63 7.64
N ILE A 106 16.74 18.81 7.19
CA ILE A 106 16.44 17.59 6.44
C ILE A 106 16.07 16.49 7.46
N PRO A 107 14.91 15.82 7.29
CA PRO A 107 14.50 14.73 8.16
C PRO A 107 15.60 13.68 8.31
N ASN A 108 15.78 13.19 9.52
CA ASN A 108 16.69 12.09 9.84
C ASN A 108 18.19 12.33 9.58
N MET A 109 18.58 13.56 9.22
CA MET A 109 19.97 13.96 9.02
C MET A 109 20.51 14.72 10.25
N CYS A 110 21.69 14.31 10.73
CA CYS A 110 22.38 14.97 11.83
C CYS A 110 23.66 15.65 11.35
N ILE A 111 23.83 16.93 11.69
CA ILE A 111 25.00 17.74 11.32
C ILE A 111 25.86 18.07 12.55
N PRO A 112 27.17 18.29 12.40
CA PRO A 112 28.04 18.68 13.51
C PRO A 112 27.60 20.01 14.12
N ARG A 113 27.69 20.14 15.46
CA ARG A 113 27.39 21.40 16.17
C ARG A 113 28.24 22.59 15.74
N ARG A 114 29.46 22.34 15.24
CA ARG A 114 30.40 23.37 14.79
C ARG A 114 30.18 23.81 13.34
N ALA A 115 29.15 23.28 12.67
CA ALA A 115 28.76 23.69 11.33
C ALA A 115 27.65 24.77 11.33
N GLN A 116 27.35 25.38 12.48
CA GLN A 116 26.47 26.55 12.65
C GLN A 116 27.28 27.78 12.99
#